data_AF-H8XPP4-F1
#
_entry.id   AF-H8XPP4-F1
#
_cell.length_a   1.000
_cell.length_b   1.000
_cell.length_c   1.000
_cell.angle_alpha   90.00
_cell.angle_beta   90.00
_cell.angle_gamma   90.00
#
_symmetry.space_group_name_H-M   'P 1'
#
loop_
_entity.id
_entity.type
_entity.pdbx_description
1 polymer ?
#
loop_
_entity_poly.entity_id
_entity_poly.type
_entity_poly.pdbx_seq_one_letter_code
_entity_poly.pdbx_strand_id
1 'polypeptide(L)'
;MIKKIVFFFFTILVISCGSSKVRTSKTVSKTTYPSKNTTTTSKPTTSKPKNTNATGEILVATSKVKATTEDVKKYIEDFKETAKSNMKQYGIPASIIMAQGILESGAGFGRLCKEANNHFGIKCHTGWTGETVTHDDDALQECFRKYKDPAESYRDHALFLTSRKRYESLFKLDKGDYQAWANGLKQAGYATDTLYPSKLVGIIERYELYKLDNEVLGRNFIPTPKQEIVLNEGEYVIQKGDTLYSLSKKFNLSVEELKQLNNISDTAIAVGQKIKTKK
;
A
#
# COMPACT_ATOMS: atom_id res chain seq x y z
N MET A 1 25.44 -71.11 -12.86
CA MET A 1 24.67 -71.34 -11.61
C MET A 1 23.61 -70.25 -11.48
N ILE A 2 22.35 -70.63 -11.68
CA ILE A 2 21.16 -69.77 -11.63
C ILE A 2 20.76 -69.55 -10.18
N LYS A 3 20.61 -68.30 -9.72
CA LYS A 3 19.94 -67.98 -8.46
C LYS A 3 18.91 -66.86 -8.65
N LYS A 4 17.70 -67.34 -8.97
CA LYS A 4 16.35 -66.95 -8.55
C LYS A 4 16.07 -65.48 -8.21
N ILE A 5 15.26 -64.90 -9.09
CA ILE A 5 14.35 -63.76 -8.91
C ILE A 5 13.33 -64.08 -7.80
N VAL A 6 13.06 -63.11 -6.91
CA VAL A 6 11.79 -63.03 -6.17
C VAL A 6 11.28 -61.60 -6.33
N PHE A 7 10.25 -61.46 -7.17
CA PHE A 7 9.45 -60.26 -7.35
C PHE A 7 8.42 -60.24 -6.22
N PHE A 8 8.42 -59.21 -5.35
CA PHE A 8 7.36 -59.02 -4.36
C PHE A 8 6.37 -57.99 -4.89
N PHE A 9 5.29 -58.47 -5.50
CA PHE A 9 4.10 -57.68 -5.79
C PHE A 9 3.34 -57.48 -4.47
N PHE A 10 3.25 -56.24 -3.98
CA PHE A 10 2.30 -55.88 -2.91
C PHE A 10 1.23 -54.97 -3.49
N THR A 11 0.10 -55.57 -3.82
CA THR A 11 -1.16 -54.90 -4.15
C THR A 11 -2.06 -54.84 -2.93
N ILE A 12 -2.94 -53.82 -2.91
CA ILE A 12 -4.12 -53.64 -2.03
C ILE A 12 -3.76 -52.84 -0.73
N LEU A 13 -4.42 -51.74 -0.33
CA LEU A 13 -5.86 -51.45 -0.24
C LEU A 13 -6.09 -49.92 -0.24
N VAL A 14 -7.01 -49.42 -1.07
CA VAL A 14 -7.56 -48.06 -1.00
C VAL A 14 -8.58 -47.97 0.14
N ILE A 15 -8.36 -47.08 1.11
CA ILE A 15 -9.38 -46.65 2.07
C ILE A 15 -9.62 -45.15 1.86
N SER A 16 -10.78 -44.88 1.25
CA SER A 16 -11.42 -43.58 1.18
C SER A 16 -12.04 -43.27 2.54
N CYS A 17 -11.73 -42.10 3.11
CA CYS A 17 -12.57 -41.47 4.12
C CYS A 17 -12.66 -39.97 3.79
N GLY A 18 -13.83 -39.56 3.31
CA GLY A 18 -14.19 -38.17 3.10
C GLY A 18 -14.33 -37.42 4.42
N SER A 19 -13.83 -36.20 4.45
CA SER A 19 -14.12 -35.25 5.53
C SER A 19 -15.24 -34.32 5.08
N SER A 20 -16.42 -34.54 5.65
CA SER A 20 -17.60 -33.69 5.47
C SER A 20 -17.44 -32.38 6.24
N LYS A 21 -17.74 -31.27 5.55
CA LYS A 21 -17.83 -29.92 6.13
C LYS A 21 -18.87 -29.91 7.26
N VAL A 22 -18.44 -29.60 8.48
CA VAL A 22 -19.33 -29.30 9.60
C VAL A 22 -19.83 -27.86 9.47
N ARG A 23 -21.13 -27.72 9.24
CA ARG A 23 -21.87 -26.46 9.24
C ARG A 23 -22.45 -26.26 10.64
N THR A 24 -21.75 -25.51 11.51
CA THR A 24 -22.30 -25.14 12.82
C THR A 24 -23.24 -23.94 12.68
N SER A 25 -24.54 -24.22 12.78
CA SER A 25 -25.56 -23.27 13.23
C SER A 25 -25.24 -22.86 14.67
N LYS A 26 -25.04 -21.56 14.93
CA LYS A 26 -25.07 -21.01 16.28
C LYS A 26 -26.32 -20.15 16.44
N THR A 27 -27.18 -20.65 17.31
CA THR A 27 -28.40 -20.08 17.86
C THR A 27 -28.17 -18.70 18.45
N VAL A 28 -29.08 -17.79 18.11
CA VAL A 28 -29.23 -16.46 18.67
C VAL A 28 -29.68 -16.59 20.13
N SER A 29 -28.80 -16.25 21.08
CA SER A 29 -29.17 -16.05 22.47
C SER A 29 -29.44 -14.56 22.71
N LYS A 30 -30.73 -14.24 22.94
CA LYS A 30 -31.19 -12.94 23.44
C LYS A 30 -30.73 -12.76 24.88
N THR A 31 -29.83 -11.80 25.12
CA THR A 31 -29.57 -11.27 26.46
C THR A 31 -30.24 -9.91 26.59
N THR A 32 -31.23 -9.88 27.47
CA THR A 32 -31.99 -8.71 27.91
C THR A 32 -31.09 -7.76 28.72
N TYR A 33 -31.09 -6.48 28.35
CA TYR A 33 -30.41 -5.41 29.07
C TYR A 33 -31.24 -4.94 30.28
N PRO A 34 -30.61 -4.68 31.44
CA PRO A 34 -31.21 -3.82 32.45
C PRO A 34 -30.95 -2.34 32.12
N SER A 35 -32.06 -1.62 31.96
CA SER A 35 -32.14 -0.16 31.90
C SER A 35 -31.71 0.48 33.22
N LYS A 36 -30.89 1.54 33.16
CA LYS A 36 -30.80 2.52 34.25
C LYS A 36 -30.73 3.94 33.69
N ASN A 37 -31.58 4.77 34.26
CA ASN A 37 -31.94 6.12 33.85
C ASN A 37 -30.82 7.16 34.05
N THR A 38 -30.75 8.06 33.06
CA THR A 38 -30.68 9.53 33.13
C THR A 38 -29.66 10.20 34.06
N THR A 39 -28.75 10.98 33.47
CA THR A 39 -28.61 12.41 33.80
C THR A 39 -28.11 13.19 32.58
N THR A 40 -28.94 14.13 32.17
CA THR A 40 -28.74 15.17 31.17
C THR A 40 -27.69 16.17 31.67
N THR A 41 -26.68 16.50 30.86
CA THR A 41 -25.95 17.76 31.06
C THR A 41 -25.52 18.34 29.72
N SER A 42 -25.77 19.63 29.62
CA SER A 42 -25.80 20.50 28.45
C SER A 42 -24.46 20.74 27.75
N LYS A 43 -24.56 20.83 26.43
CA LYS A 43 -23.60 21.41 25.48
C LYS A 43 -23.31 22.90 25.82
N PRO A 44 -22.07 23.38 25.56
CA PRO A 44 -21.90 24.71 24.97
C PRO A 44 -21.30 24.66 23.56
N THR A 45 -21.79 25.57 22.71
CA THR A 45 -21.38 25.80 21.32
C THR A 45 -20.71 27.16 21.25
N THR A 46 -19.45 27.24 20.79
CA THR A 46 -18.75 28.39 20.15
C THR A 46 -17.25 28.04 20.09
N SER A 47 -16.41 28.42 19.13
CA SER A 47 -16.48 29.21 17.89
C SER A 47 -15.24 28.87 17.05
N LYS A 48 -15.34 28.98 15.71
CA LYS A 48 -14.22 28.91 14.75
C LYS A 48 -13.21 30.05 15.00
N PRO A 49 -11.94 29.84 14.60
CA PRO A 49 -11.29 30.79 13.70
C PRO A 49 -10.94 30.18 12.33
N LYS A 50 -10.93 31.08 11.34
CA LYS A 50 -10.71 30.89 9.90
C LYS A 50 -9.24 30.63 9.54
N ASN A 51 -9.09 29.85 8.47
CA ASN A 51 -8.09 29.91 7.37
C ASN A 51 -6.69 30.47 7.65
N THR A 52 -5.70 29.60 7.45
CA THR A 52 -4.52 29.90 6.62
C THR A 52 -4.31 28.76 5.62
N ASN A 53 -4.26 29.12 4.34
CA ASN A 53 -4.00 28.24 3.22
C ASN A 53 -2.54 27.78 3.26
N ALA A 54 -2.32 26.49 3.51
CA ALA A 54 -1.13 25.77 3.09
C ALA A 54 -1.64 24.52 2.34
N THR A 55 -1.58 24.55 1.02
CA THR A 55 -1.91 23.43 0.14
C THR A 55 -0.83 22.35 0.24
N GLY A 56 -0.82 21.64 1.38
CA GLY A 56 -0.13 20.37 1.53
C GLY A 56 -0.97 19.28 0.88
N GLU A 57 -0.46 18.70 -0.20
CA GLU A 57 -1.09 17.58 -0.88
C GLU A 57 -1.20 16.39 0.09
N ILE A 58 -2.43 16.01 0.46
CA ILE A 58 -2.66 14.95 1.45
C ILE A 58 -2.27 13.61 0.82
N LEU A 59 -1.09 13.10 1.19
CA LEU A 59 -0.75 11.69 1.00
C LEU A 59 -1.67 10.87 1.91
N VAL A 60 -2.62 10.13 1.31
CA VAL A 60 -3.41 9.13 2.05
C VAL A 60 -2.51 7.94 2.29
N ALA A 61 -1.72 8.02 3.36
CA ALA A 61 -1.05 6.91 3.98
C ALA A 61 -2.07 5.85 4.43
N THR A 62 -1.63 4.60 4.57
CA THR A 62 -2.39 3.58 5.32
C THR A 62 -2.53 4.00 6.80
N SER A 63 -1.62 4.84 7.30
CA SER A 63 -1.78 5.56 8.56
C SER A 63 -2.65 6.83 8.40
N LYS A 64 -3.58 7.06 9.34
CA LYS A 64 -4.54 8.20 9.32
C LYS A 64 -3.91 9.58 9.60
N VAL A 65 -2.58 9.70 9.62
CA VAL A 65 -1.85 10.89 10.08
C VAL A 65 -1.42 11.77 8.90
N LYS A 66 -1.57 13.09 9.03
CA LYS A 66 -1.12 14.06 8.01
C LYS A 66 0.36 14.40 8.23
N ALA A 67 1.18 14.24 7.19
CA ALA A 67 2.58 14.68 7.14
C ALA A 67 2.72 15.86 6.17
N THR A 68 3.63 16.79 6.46
CA THR A 68 3.98 17.91 5.56
C THR A 68 5.07 17.51 4.56
N THR A 69 5.31 18.36 3.55
CA THR A 69 6.39 18.15 2.58
C THR A 69 7.76 18.12 3.25
N GLU A 70 7.97 18.99 4.23
CA GLU A 70 9.20 19.11 5.01
C GLU A 70 9.43 17.85 5.84
N ASP A 71 8.38 17.29 6.43
CA ASP A 71 8.49 16.03 7.17
C ASP A 71 8.88 14.87 6.27
N VAL A 72 8.30 14.78 5.06
CA VAL A 72 8.67 13.74 4.10
C VAL A 72 10.13 13.88 3.68
N LYS A 73 10.60 15.11 3.41
CA LYS A 73 12.01 15.37 3.10
C LYS A 73 12.93 14.97 4.25
N LYS A 74 12.54 15.25 5.49
CA LYS A 74 13.30 14.83 6.67
C LYS A 74 13.36 13.31 6.76
N TYR A 75 12.23 12.62 6.59
CA TYR A 75 12.18 11.16 6.58
C TYR A 75 13.10 10.56 5.50
N ILE A 76 13.10 11.15 4.30
CA ILE A 76 14.00 10.73 3.22
C ILE A 76 15.45 10.90 3.65
N GLU A 77 15.82 12.04 4.22
CA GLU A 77 17.19 12.29 4.68
C GLU A 77 17.64 11.28 5.75
N ASP A 78 16.78 11.02 6.74
CA ASP A 78 17.07 10.11 7.84
C ASP A 78 17.31 8.66 7.36
N PHE A 79 16.62 8.22 6.29
CA PHE A 79 16.59 6.80 5.89
C PHE A 79 17.15 6.49 4.50
N LYS A 80 17.59 7.48 3.71
CA LYS A 80 18.06 7.25 2.32
C LYS A 80 19.23 6.26 2.27
N GLU A 81 20.19 6.35 3.18
CA GLU A 81 21.34 5.44 3.19
C GLU A 81 20.94 4.01 3.59
N THR A 82 19.98 3.87 4.50
CA THR A 82 19.38 2.58 4.85
C THR A 82 18.69 1.95 3.65
N ALA A 83 17.88 2.71 2.91
CA ALA A 83 17.22 2.24 1.69
C ALA A 83 18.22 1.85 0.60
N LYS A 84 19.26 2.68 0.36
CA LYS A 84 20.35 2.39 -0.60
C LYS A 84 21.14 1.15 -0.21
N SER A 85 21.44 0.96 1.08
CA SER A 85 22.11 -0.25 1.57
C SER A 85 21.25 -1.50 1.34
N ASN A 86 19.95 -1.41 1.59
CA ASN A 86 19.02 -2.51 1.33
C ASN A 86 18.88 -2.82 -0.16
N MET A 87 18.90 -1.80 -1.03
CA MET A 87 18.93 -2.02 -2.48
C MET A 87 20.18 -2.78 -2.91
N LYS A 88 21.36 -2.40 -2.40
CA LYS A 88 22.63 -3.10 -2.69
C LYS A 88 22.57 -4.56 -2.25
N GLN A 89 22.05 -4.81 -1.05
CA GLN A 89 22.07 -6.15 -0.44
C GLN A 89 20.97 -7.08 -0.98
N TYR A 90 19.77 -6.55 -1.22
CA TYR A 90 18.58 -7.36 -1.51
C TYR A 90 18.01 -7.13 -2.91
N GLY A 91 18.48 -6.13 -3.64
CA GLY A 91 18.09 -5.89 -5.03
C GLY A 91 16.73 -5.24 -5.25
N ILE A 92 16.08 -4.73 -4.20
CA ILE A 92 14.85 -3.93 -4.28
C ILE A 92 15.23 -2.47 -4.54
N PRO A 93 14.63 -1.75 -5.51
CA PRO A 93 14.95 -0.35 -5.75
C PRO A 93 14.86 0.49 -4.46
N ALA A 94 15.85 1.34 -4.21
CA ALA A 94 15.87 2.22 -3.04
C ALA A 94 14.69 3.20 -3.07
N SER A 95 14.28 3.64 -4.26
CA SER A 95 13.08 4.46 -4.47
C SER A 95 11.80 3.76 -4.01
N ILE A 96 11.66 2.47 -4.30
CA ILE A 96 10.52 1.64 -3.86
C ILE A 96 10.52 1.49 -2.34
N ILE A 97 11.66 1.11 -1.75
CA ILE A 97 11.79 0.98 -0.30
C ILE A 97 11.40 2.29 0.40
N MET A 98 11.93 3.41 -0.09
CA MET A 98 11.68 4.73 0.50
C MET A 98 10.22 5.15 0.34
N ALA A 99 9.63 4.98 -0.86
CA ALA A 99 8.23 5.33 -1.10
C ALA A 99 7.26 4.50 -0.27
N GLN A 100 7.51 3.20 -0.12
CA GLN A 100 6.73 2.34 0.78
C GLN A 100 6.91 2.79 2.24
N GLY A 101 8.15 3.05 2.68
CA GLY A 101 8.40 3.57 4.03
C GLY A 101 7.61 4.84 4.31
N ILE A 102 7.61 5.81 3.39
CA ILE A 102 6.83 7.06 3.51
C ILE A 102 5.33 6.76 3.58
N LEU A 103 4.81 5.94 2.66
CA LEU A 103 3.38 5.66 2.55
C LEU A 103 2.84 4.87 3.75
N GLU A 104 3.55 3.83 4.18
CA GLU A 104 3.09 2.93 5.24
C GLU A 104 3.25 3.55 6.63
N SER A 105 4.35 4.28 6.88
CA SER A 105 4.60 4.92 8.17
C SER A 105 3.92 6.29 8.32
N GLY A 106 3.34 6.84 7.25
CA GLY A 106 2.92 8.24 7.21
C GLY A 106 4.10 9.18 7.44
N ALA A 107 5.20 8.98 6.72
CA ALA A 107 6.47 9.68 6.87
C ALA A 107 7.00 9.69 8.32
N GLY A 108 6.88 8.55 9.01
CA GLY A 108 7.36 8.35 10.37
C GLY A 108 6.39 8.75 11.48
N PHE A 109 5.23 9.34 11.17
CA PHE A 109 4.30 9.80 12.20
C PHE A 109 3.33 8.74 12.71
N GLY A 110 3.20 7.62 12.00
CA GLY A 110 2.34 6.51 12.36
C GLY A 110 2.72 5.88 13.69
N ARG A 111 1.71 5.39 14.43
CA ARG A 111 1.88 4.83 15.77
C ARG A 111 2.89 3.69 15.81
N LEU A 112 2.77 2.73 14.88
CA LEU A 112 3.69 1.59 14.77
C LEU A 112 5.15 2.02 14.51
N CYS A 113 5.34 3.07 13.73
CA CYS A 113 6.66 3.63 13.49
C CYS A 113 7.25 4.21 14.79
N LYS A 114 6.50 5.03 15.51
CA LYS A 114 6.97 5.71 16.72
C LYS A 114 7.17 4.79 17.92
N GLU A 115 6.25 3.85 18.14
CA GLU A 115 6.25 3.00 19.33
C GLU A 115 7.06 1.71 19.14
N ALA A 116 7.21 1.26 17.89
CA ALA A 116 7.76 -0.06 17.60
C ALA A 116 8.85 -0.06 16.53
N ASN A 117 9.29 1.10 16.04
CA ASN A 117 10.23 1.24 14.92
C ASN A 117 9.80 0.41 13.69
N ASN A 118 8.49 0.19 13.51
CA ASN A 118 7.95 -0.65 12.44
C ASN A 118 7.41 0.25 11.33
N HIS A 119 8.28 0.59 10.38
CA HIS A 119 7.98 1.55 9.31
C HIS A 119 7.07 0.98 8.21
N PHE A 120 6.98 -0.34 8.10
CA PHE A 120 6.28 -1.03 7.01
C PHE A 120 5.04 -1.81 7.49
N GLY A 121 4.64 -1.65 8.75
CA GLY A 121 3.48 -2.33 9.33
C GLY A 121 3.61 -3.86 9.30
N ILE A 122 4.81 -4.41 9.48
CA ILE A 122 5.02 -5.86 9.38
C ILE A 122 4.35 -6.57 10.55
N LYS A 123 3.36 -7.40 10.23
CA LYS A 123 2.60 -8.22 11.19
C LYS A 123 3.46 -9.36 11.75
N CYS A 124 3.09 -9.85 12.92
CA CYS A 124 3.65 -11.08 13.46
C CYS A 124 3.22 -12.26 12.57
N HIS A 125 4.17 -13.11 12.23
CA HIS A 125 3.91 -14.35 11.49
C HIS A 125 4.52 -15.52 12.26
N THR A 126 4.13 -16.74 11.90
CA THR A 126 4.71 -17.96 12.47
C THR A 126 6.24 -17.90 12.38
N GLY A 127 6.92 -18.00 13.53
CA GLY A 127 8.38 -17.93 13.63
C GLY A 127 8.94 -16.57 14.06
N TRP A 128 8.12 -15.52 14.25
CA TRP A 128 8.60 -14.30 14.91
C TRP A 128 8.80 -14.54 16.41
N THR A 129 10.02 -14.32 16.90
CA THR A 129 10.41 -14.49 18.31
C THR A 129 10.89 -13.18 18.95
N GLY A 130 10.86 -12.07 18.21
CA GLY A 130 11.25 -10.75 18.71
C GLY A 130 10.13 -10.05 19.48
N GLU A 131 10.38 -8.80 19.87
CA GLU A 131 9.38 -7.99 20.55
C GLU A 131 8.16 -7.72 19.66
N THR A 132 7.02 -7.43 20.28
CA THR A 132 5.77 -7.16 19.59
C THR A 132 5.03 -5.95 20.18
N VAL A 133 4.10 -5.40 19.41
CA VAL A 133 3.12 -4.40 19.86
C VAL A 133 1.75 -4.79 19.31
N THR A 134 0.67 -4.51 20.06
CA THR A 134 -0.69 -4.67 19.57
C THR A 134 -1.24 -3.36 18.98
N HIS A 135 -1.92 -3.49 17.84
CA HIS A 135 -2.54 -2.37 17.14
C HIS A 135 -3.82 -2.85 16.45
N ASP A 136 -4.86 -2.01 16.47
CA ASP A 136 -6.10 -2.29 15.76
C ASP A 136 -5.95 -1.78 14.32
N ASP A 137 -5.96 -2.70 13.34
CA ASP A 137 -5.80 -2.39 11.92
C ASP A 137 -6.95 -2.97 11.09
N ASP A 138 -6.83 -4.23 10.62
CA ASP A 138 -7.91 -4.98 9.98
C ASP A 138 -8.80 -5.68 11.02
N ALA A 139 -8.21 -6.08 12.14
CA ALA A 139 -8.86 -6.70 13.28
C ALA A 139 -8.41 -6.05 14.61
N LEU A 140 -9.19 -6.28 15.67
CA LEU A 140 -8.83 -5.84 17.01
C LEU A 140 -7.59 -6.59 17.50
N GLN A 141 -6.64 -5.83 18.06
CA GLN A 141 -5.43 -6.30 18.72
C GLN A 141 -4.56 -7.19 17.84
N GLU A 142 -4.37 -6.80 16.58
CA GLU A 142 -3.41 -7.48 15.72
C GLU A 142 -1.99 -7.30 16.23
N CYS A 143 -1.20 -8.37 16.09
CA CYS A 143 0.19 -8.40 16.50
C CYS A 143 1.09 -7.84 15.40
N PHE A 144 1.89 -6.84 15.75
CA PHE A 144 2.92 -6.28 14.89
C PHE A 144 4.30 -6.48 15.50
N ARG A 145 5.30 -6.67 14.63
CA ARG A 145 6.69 -6.77 15.05
C ARG A 145 7.18 -5.45 15.63
N LYS A 146 8.01 -5.53 16.66
CA LYS A 146 8.69 -4.38 17.26
C LYS A 146 10.19 -4.56 17.14
N TYR A 147 10.86 -3.46 16.79
CA TYR A 147 12.28 -3.42 16.51
C TYR A 147 12.99 -2.45 17.45
N LYS A 148 14.28 -2.71 17.68
CA LYS A 148 15.12 -1.83 18.49
C LYS A 148 15.55 -0.60 17.70
N ASP A 149 15.75 -0.78 16.40
CA ASP A 149 16.22 0.25 15.48
C ASP A 149 15.39 0.24 14.18
N PRO A 150 15.04 1.41 13.62
CA PRO A 150 14.35 1.52 12.34
C PRO A 150 14.93 0.64 11.23
N ALA A 151 16.26 0.57 11.10
CA ALA A 151 16.94 -0.18 10.06
C ALA A 151 16.65 -1.69 10.12
N GLU A 152 16.29 -2.23 11.28
CA GLU A 152 15.83 -3.62 11.41
C GLU A 152 14.51 -3.84 10.69
N SER A 153 13.59 -2.87 10.73
CA SER A 153 12.33 -2.96 9.99
C SER A 153 12.51 -2.84 8.48
N TYR A 154 13.48 -2.05 8.02
CA TYR A 154 13.89 -1.98 6.61
C TYR A 154 14.46 -3.31 6.13
N ARG A 155 15.35 -3.90 6.94
CA ARG A 155 15.92 -5.23 6.66
C ARG A 155 14.82 -6.29 6.62
N ASP A 156 13.92 -6.29 7.59
CA ASP A 156 12.84 -7.28 7.66
C ASP A 156 11.84 -7.11 6.52
N HIS A 157 11.58 -5.88 6.07
CA HIS A 157 10.82 -5.61 4.85
C HIS A 157 11.52 -6.18 3.61
N ALA A 158 12.85 -6.01 3.50
CA ALA A 158 13.60 -6.58 2.39
C ALA A 158 13.60 -8.11 2.41
N LEU A 159 13.77 -8.72 3.59
CA LEU A 159 13.61 -10.16 3.78
C LEU A 159 12.18 -10.62 3.44
N PHE A 160 11.17 -9.81 3.78
CA PHE A 160 9.78 -10.14 3.50
C PHE A 160 9.52 -10.33 2.00
N LEU A 161 10.06 -9.43 1.18
CA LEU A 161 9.93 -9.47 -0.27
C LEU A 161 10.81 -10.54 -0.92
N THR A 162 12.06 -10.68 -0.46
CA THR A 162 13.00 -11.66 -1.04
C THR A 162 12.68 -13.11 -0.68
N SER A 163 12.12 -13.38 0.50
CA SER A 163 11.91 -14.75 0.98
C SER A 163 10.61 -15.40 0.49
N ARG A 164 9.69 -14.63 -0.12
CA ARG A 164 8.36 -15.12 -0.50
C ARG A 164 8.26 -15.28 -2.01
N LYS A 165 8.03 -16.53 -2.46
CA LYS A 165 7.91 -16.92 -3.87
C LYS A 165 6.97 -16.03 -4.70
N ARG A 166 5.90 -15.52 -4.11
CA ARG A 166 4.94 -14.64 -4.82
C ARG A 166 5.56 -13.33 -5.36
N TYR A 167 6.69 -12.89 -4.79
CA TYR A 167 7.41 -11.68 -5.20
C TYR A 167 8.62 -11.98 -6.10
N GLU A 168 8.94 -13.25 -6.36
CA GLU A 168 10.15 -13.66 -7.08
C GLU A 168 10.25 -13.02 -8.49
N SER A 169 9.12 -12.82 -9.17
CA SER A 169 9.09 -12.18 -10.49
C SER A 169 9.55 -10.72 -10.49
N LEU A 170 9.43 -10.00 -9.37
CA LEU A 170 9.91 -8.62 -9.24
C LEU A 170 11.42 -8.52 -9.41
N PHE A 171 12.15 -9.51 -8.90
CA PHE A 171 13.61 -9.53 -8.93
C PHE A 171 14.18 -9.87 -10.32
N LYS A 172 13.31 -10.14 -11.31
CA LYS A 172 13.67 -10.27 -12.73
C LYS A 172 13.54 -8.95 -13.50
N LEU A 173 12.93 -7.93 -12.88
CA LEU A 173 12.80 -6.59 -13.45
C LEU A 173 14.11 -5.82 -13.34
N ASP A 174 14.25 -4.76 -14.15
CA ASP A 174 15.34 -3.80 -13.98
C ASP A 174 15.29 -3.17 -12.58
N LYS A 175 16.46 -3.06 -11.94
CA LYS A 175 16.59 -2.63 -10.54
C LYS A 175 16.32 -1.15 -10.29
N GLY A 176 16.10 -0.35 -11.32
CA GLY A 176 15.58 0.99 -11.12
C GLY A 176 14.38 1.31 -12.01
N ASP A 177 13.71 0.30 -12.57
CA ASP A 177 12.38 0.46 -13.15
C ASP A 177 11.33 0.42 -12.03
N TYR A 178 11.27 1.51 -11.26
CA TYR A 178 10.34 1.63 -10.14
C TYR A 178 8.87 1.54 -10.58
N GLN A 179 8.56 1.87 -11.84
CA GLN A 179 7.20 1.77 -12.36
C GLN A 179 6.78 0.30 -12.54
N ALA A 180 7.63 -0.53 -13.14
CA ALA A 180 7.40 -1.96 -13.23
C ALA A 180 7.35 -2.60 -11.84
N TRP A 181 8.24 -2.20 -10.91
CA TRP A 181 8.22 -2.68 -9.53
C TRP A 181 6.93 -2.33 -8.79
N ALA A 182 6.45 -1.08 -8.87
CA ALA A 182 5.21 -0.66 -8.23
C ALA A 182 4.00 -1.45 -8.74
N ASN A 183 3.93 -1.69 -10.06
CA ASN A 183 2.89 -2.52 -10.67
C ASN A 183 3.02 -4.00 -10.27
N GLY A 184 4.24 -4.53 -10.29
CA GLY A 184 4.52 -5.91 -9.92
C GLY A 184 4.19 -6.20 -8.45
N LEU A 185 4.43 -5.25 -7.54
CA LEU A 185 4.06 -5.37 -6.12
C LEU A 185 2.55 -5.54 -5.97
N LYS A 186 1.77 -4.75 -6.71
CA LYS A 186 0.31 -4.88 -6.74
C LYS A 186 -0.13 -6.23 -7.33
N GLN A 187 0.42 -6.63 -8.46
CA GLN A 187 0.09 -7.90 -9.12
C GLN A 187 0.46 -9.11 -8.26
N ALA A 188 1.59 -9.05 -7.56
CA ALA A 188 2.03 -10.03 -6.58
C ALA A 188 1.13 -10.03 -5.33
N GLY A 189 0.27 -9.02 -5.16
CA GLY A 189 -0.71 -8.88 -4.09
C GLY A 189 -0.14 -8.37 -2.77
N TYR A 190 0.81 -7.44 -2.83
CA TYR A 190 1.29 -6.68 -1.67
C TYR A 190 0.19 -5.82 -1.04
N ALA A 191 -0.63 -5.15 -1.87
CA ALA A 191 -1.72 -4.29 -1.43
C ALA A 191 -3.04 -4.62 -2.15
N THR A 192 -4.16 -4.48 -1.43
CA THR A 192 -5.52 -4.61 -1.99
C THR A 192 -5.99 -3.34 -2.70
N ASP A 193 -5.45 -2.18 -2.34
CA ASP A 193 -5.70 -0.89 -3.00
C ASP A 193 -5.28 -0.94 -4.48
N THR A 194 -6.19 -0.60 -5.38
CA THR A 194 -5.94 -0.56 -6.83
C THR A 194 -5.04 0.60 -7.24
N LEU A 195 -5.01 1.68 -6.46
CA LEU A 195 -4.20 2.87 -6.70
C LEU A 195 -2.80 2.76 -6.09
N TYR A 196 -2.46 1.65 -5.44
CA TYR A 196 -1.18 1.45 -4.79
C TYR A 196 0.02 1.72 -5.71
N PRO A 197 0.08 1.19 -6.96
CA PRO A 197 1.18 1.49 -7.87
C PRO A 197 1.30 2.99 -8.17
N SER A 198 0.19 3.66 -8.45
CA SER A 198 0.17 5.10 -8.74
C SER A 198 0.58 5.95 -7.55
N LYS A 199 0.25 5.54 -6.32
CA LYS A 199 0.69 6.21 -5.10
C LYS A 199 2.20 6.12 -4.93
N LEU A 200 2.79 4.93 -5.09
CA LEU A 200 4.24 4.76 -5.03
C LEU A 200 4.95 5.57 -6.11
N VAL A 201 4.53 5.42 -7.36
CA VAL A 201 5.08 6.18 -8.49
C VAL A 201 5.00 7.69 -8.25
N GLY A 202 3.86 8.18 -7.77
CA GLY A 202 3.67 9.59 -7.44
C GLY A 202 4.61 10.10 -6.35
N ILE A 203 4.83 9.31 -5.28
CA ILE A 203 5.80 9.64 -4.23
C ILE A 203 7.23 9.65 -4.79
N ILE A 204 7.60 8.63 -5.58
CA ILE A 204 8.93 8.50 -6.17
C ILE A 204 9.24 9.67 -7.09
N GLU A 205 8.30 10.06 -7.95
CA GLU A 205 8.50 11.15 -8.90
C GLU A 205 8.49 12.52 -8.20
N ARG A 206 7.56 12.76 -7.26
CA ARG A 206 7.45 14.03 -6.52
C ARG A 206 8.68 14.37 -5.70
N TYR A 207 9.26 13.37 -5.04
CA TYR A 207 10.44 13.55 -4.20
C TYR A 207 11.73 13.08 -4.88
N GLU A 208 11.66 12.83 -6.19
CA GLU A 208 12.79 12.41 -7.03
C GLU A 208 13.58 11.22 -6.47
N LEU A 209 12.89 10.26 -5.85
CA LEU A 209 13.51 9.12 -5.16
C LEU A 209 14.26 8.19 -6.13
N TYR A 210 13.98 8.25 -7.42
CA TYR A 210 14.73 7.55 -8.47
C TYR A 210 16.22 7.96 -8.50
N LYS A 211 16.59 9.12 -7.95
CA LYS A 211 17.99 9.53 -7.76
C LYS A 211 18.74 8.59 -6.81
N LEU A 212 18.05 8.01 -5.82
CA LEU A 212 18.65 7.01 -4.92
C LEU A 212 19.03 5.73 -5.69
N ASP A 213 18.18 5.29 -6.62
CA ASP A 213 18.46 4.13 -7.48
C ASP A 213 19.64 4.41 -8.39
N ASN A 214 19.67 5.61 -8.98
CA ASN A 214 20.75 6.08 -9.85
C ASN A 214 22.12 6.05 -9.16
N GLU A 215 22.19 6.58 -7.93
CA GLU A 215 23.41 6.57 -7.13
C GLU A 215 23.89 5.14 -6.85
N VAL A 216 22.98 4.21 -6.56
CA VAL A 216 23.33 2.81 -6.28
C VAL A 216 23.76 2.07 -7.55
N LEU A 217 23.11 2.34 -8.67
CA LEU A 217 23.35 1.65 -9.95
C LEU A 217 24.45 2.30 -10.79
N GLY A 218 24.94 3.49 -10.41
CA GLY A 218 25.93 4.24 -11.19
C GLY A 218 25.40 4.70 -12.55
N ARG A 219 24.11 5.10 -12.61
CA ARG A 219 23.44 5.50 -13.86
C ARG A 219 22.75 6.85 -13.71
N ASN A 220 22.46 7.50 -14.83
CA ASN A 220 21.73 8.77 -14.87
C ASN A 220 20.36 8.59 -15.54
N PHE A 221 19.46 7.83 -14.90
CA PHE A 221 18.08 7.70 -15.37
C PHE A 221 17.25 8.88 -14.89
N ILE A 222 16.64 9.61 -15.81
CA ILE A 222 15.63 10.61 -15.51
C ILE A 222 14.33 10.02 -16.03
N PRO A 223 13.31 9.79 -15.18
CA PRO A 223 12.03 9.36 -15.70
C PRO A 223 11.53 10.40 -16.67
N THR A 224 11.16 9.95 -17.87
CA THR A 224 10.48 10.83 -18.81
C THR A 224 9.29 11.40 -18.05
N PRO A 225 9.15 12.73 -17.94
CA PRO A 225 7.93 13.31 -17.41
C PRO A 225 6.82 12.61 -18.16
N LYS A 226 5.91 11.90 -17.46
CA LYS A 226 4.62 11.55 -18.05
C LYS A 226 4.20 12.85 -18.70
N GLN A 227 4.09 12.88 -20.03
CA GLN A 227 3.71 14.09 -20.75
C GLN A 227 2.67 14.73 -19.85
N GLU A 228 3.01 15.87 -19.23
CA GLU A 228 1.97 16.76 -18.80
C GLU A 228 1.16 16.83 -20.07
N ILE A 229 -0.06 16.28 -20.05
CA ILE A 229 -0.98 16.53 -21.13
C ILE A 229 -0.98 18.05 -21.09
N VAL A 230 -0.24 18.65 -22.01
CA VAL A 230 -0.16 20.09 -22.12
C VAL A 230 -1.63 20.43 -22.15
N LEU A 231 -2.10 21.13 -21.12
CA LEU A 231 -3.50 21.48 -20.94
C LEU A 231 -3.84 22.57 -21.98
N ASN A 232 -3.53 22.29 -23.23
CA ASN A 232 -4.03 22.95 -24.39
C ASN A 232 -5.26 22.14 -24.79
N GLU A 233 -6.40 22.83 -24.75
CA GLU A 233 -7.74 22.41 -25.23
C GLU A 233 -8.73 21.81 -24.23
N GLY A 234 -8.45 21.73 -22.93
CA GLY A 234 -9.51 21.50 -21.93
C GLY A 234 -10.35 20.23 -22.15
N GLU A 235 -9.83 19.26 -22.90
CA GLU A 235 -10.48 18.00 -23.27
C GLU A 235 -9.58 16.80 -22.93
N TYR A 236 -10.18 15.64 -22.67
CA TYR A 236 -9.51 14.40 -22.33
C TYR A 236 -10.25 13.21 -22.94
N VAL A 237 -9.50 12.26 -23.51
CA VAL A 237 -10.04 11.01 -24.04
C VAL A 237 -9.96 9.94 -22.96
N ILE A 238 -11.12 9.43 -22.55
CA ILE A 238 -11.27 8.40 -21.53
C ILE A 238 -10.49 7.14 -21.92
N GLN A 239 -9.64 6.68 -21.02
CA GLN A 239 -8.82 5.49 -21.17
C GLN A 239 -9.45 4.31 -20.43
N LYS A 240 -9.00 3.09 -20.77
CA LYS A 240 -9.43 1.88 -20.06
C LYS A 240 -9.11 1.98 -18.57
N GLY A 241 -10.14 1.88 -17.72
CA GLY A 241 -10.02 1.97 -16.26
C GLY A 241 -10.31 3.35 -15.68
N ASP A 242 -10.59 4.35 -16.52
CA ASP A 242 -11.07 5.64 -16.04
C ASP A 242 -12.50 5.55 -15.49
N THR A 243 -12.74 6.29 -14.42
CA THR A 243 -14.04 6.50 -13.79
C THR A 243 -14.23 8.01 -13.59
N LEU A 244 -15.48 8.48 -13.47
CA LEU A 244 -15.71 9.89 -13.13
C LEU A 244 -14.96 10.31 -11.86
N TYR A 245 -14.82 9.40 -10.89
CA TYR A 245 -14.06 9.64 -9.67
C TYR A 245 -12.55 9.77 -9.92
N SER A 246 -11.94 8.84 -10.67
CA SER A 246 -10.50 8.92 -10.97
C SER A 246 -10.16 10.16 -11.79
N LEU A 247 -11.06 10.55 -12.70
CA LEU A 247 -10.94 11.75 -13.52
C LEU A 247 -11.15 13.02 -12.71
N SER A 248 -12.13 13.03 -11.80
CA SER A 248 -12.33 14.08 -10.80
C SER A 248 -11.04 14.38 -10.03
N LYS A 249 -10.36 13.32 -9.54
CA LYS A 249 -9.08 13.48 -8.85
C LYS A 249 -7.97 13.93 -9.79
N LYS A 250 -7.93 13.39 -11.00
CA LYS A 250 -6.92 13.74 -12.03
C LYS A 250 -6.98 15.20 -12.46
N PHE A 251 -8.19 15.77 -12.57
CA PHE A 251 -8.40 17.15 -13.05
C PHE A 251 -8.75 18.13 -11.94
N ASN A 252 -8.73 17.70 -10.68
CA ASN A 252 -9.11 18.51 -9.52
C ASN A 252 -10.51 19.16 -9.67
N LEU A 253 -11.47 18.37 -10.17
CA LEU A 253 -12.88 18.72 -10.25
C LEU A 253 -13.67 17.79 -9.32
N SER A 254 -14.76 18.27 -8.73
CA SER A 254 -15.75 17.35 -8.16
C SER A 254 -16.37 16.47 -9.25
N VAL A 255 -16.90 15.31 -8.88
CA VAL A 255 -17.62 14.45 -9.82
C VAL A 255 -18.81 15.21 -10.41
N GLU A 256 -19.48 16.00 -9.59
CA GLU A 256 -20.60 16.87 -9.95
C GLU A 256 -20.17 17.93 -10.97
N GLU A 257 -19.06 18.63 -10.76
CA GLU A 257 -18.54 19.61 -11.72
C GLU A 257 -18.14 18.95 -13.04
N LEU A 258 -17.49 17.79 -12.99
CA LEU A 258 -17.10 17.05 -14.19
C LEU A 258 -18.34 16.59 -14.99
N LYS A 259 -19.39 16.14 -14.29
CA LYS A 259 -20.68 15.77 -14.88
C LYS A 259 -21.38 16.97 -15.51
N GLN A 260 -21.46 18.09 -14.78
CA GLN A 260 -22.07 19.33 -15.27
C GLN A 260 -21.36 19.86 -16.50
N LEU A 261 -20.02 19.88 -16.48
CA LEU A 261 -19.20 20.36 -17.59
C LEU A 261 -19.40 19.55 -18.88
N ASN A 262 -19.79 18.27 -18.74
CA ASN A 262 -19.94 17.32 -19.84
C ASN A 262 -21.37 16.89 -20.12
N ASN A 263 -22.36 17.51 -19.47
CA ASN A 263 -23.78 17.14 -19.56
C ASN A 263 -24.04 15.64 -19.26
N ILE A 264 -23.29 15.04 -18.34
CA ILE A 264 -23.45 13.64 -17.95
C ILE A 264 -24.45 13.57 -16.80
N SER A 265 -25.61 12.95 -17.03
CA SER A 265 -26.65 12.77 -16.01
C SER A 265 -26.38 11.57 -15.10
N ASP A 266 -25.78 10.50 -15.63
CA ASP A 266 -25.48 9.26 -14.89
C ASP A 266 -23.97 9.16 -14.50
N THR A 267 -23.46 7.96 -14.29
CA THR A 267 -22.09 7.64 -13.90
C THR A 267 -21.31 6.92 -15.01
N ALA A 268 -22.00 6.49 -16.08
CA ALA A 268 -21.42 5.77 -17.19
C ALA A 268 -20.56 6.69 -18.07
N ILE A 269 -19.33 6.25 -18.33
CA ILE A 269 -18.39 6.85 -19.28
C ILE A 269 -17.73 5.74 -20.10
N ALA A 270 -17.46 6.01 -21.38
CA ALA A 270 -16.94 5.01 -22.31
C ALA A 270 -15.47 5.24 -22.67
N VAL A 271 -14.69 4.16 -22.81
CA VAL A 271 -13.32 4.26 -23.34
C VAL A 271 -13.36 4.89 -24.73
N GLY A 272 -12.50 5.88 -24.98
CA GLY A 272 -12.47 6.67 -26.21
C GLY A 272 -13.39 7.89 -26.20
N GLN A 273 -14.28 8.04 -25.21
CA GLN A 273 -15.12 9.23 -25.09
C GLN A 273 -14.28 10.46 -24.71
N LYS A 274 -14.50 11.57 -25.42
CA LYS A 274 -13.93 12.87 -25.08
C LYS A 274 -14.78 13.55 -24.01
N ILE A 275 -14.12 14.09 -22.99
CA ILE A 275 -14.73 14.91 -21.95
C ILE A 275 -13.94 16.20 -21.77
N LYS A 276 -14.65 17.28 -21.47
CA LYS A 276 -14.10 18.54 -20.99
C LYS A 276 -13.58 18.39 -19.57
N THR A 277 -12.45 19.02 -19.30
CA THR A 277 -11.70 18.94 -18.04
C THR A 277 -11.41 20.31 -17.41
N LYS A 278 -11.85 21.40 -18.06
CA LYS A 278 -11.83 22.77 -17.55
C LYS A 278 -13.07 23.53 -18.04
N LYS A 279 -13.53 24.53 -17.26
CA LYS A 279 -14.57 25.47 -17.66
C LYS A 279 -14.08 26.40 -18.76
#